data_AF-A0A946XQV2-F1
#
_entry.id   AF-A0A946XQV2-F1
#
_cell.length_a   1.000
_cell.length_b   1.000
_cell.length_c   1.000
_cell.angle_alpha   90.00
_cell.angle_beta   90.00
_cell.angle_gamma   90.00
#
_symmetry.space_group_name_H-M   'P 1'
#
loop_
_entity.id
_entity.type
_entity.pdbx_description
1 polymer ?
#
loop_
_entity_poly.entity_id
_entity_poly.type
_entity_poly.pdbx_seq_one_letter_code
_entity_poly.pdbx_strand_id
1 'polypeptide(L)'
;MKKLFTQAEREAIVALAVTELKERKRTFIIAVMPWSLALGLYWSLAIHLRLSFGGWPEMYGTTAPPALLLHANIQYNYLMFLSLLTLFVCPVMFLLCLLIKRLKKLVIYPSMQILGGLLFLLQMLFAPDGYTDWLWS
;
A
#
# COMPACT_ATOMS: atom_id res chain seq x y z
N MET A 1 5.02 -29.02 39.90
CA MET A 1 3.59 -28.69 40.10
C MET A 1 3.15 -27.78 38.95
N LYS A 2 2.44 -28.29 37.93
CA LYS A 2 1.87 -27.45 36.86
C LYS A 2 0.70 -26.69 37.48
N LYS A 3 0.77 -25.36 37.61
CA LYS A 3 -0.42 -24.56 37.94
C LYS A 3 -1.41 -24.74 36.78
N LEU A 4 -2.48 -25.52 37.00
CA LEU A 4 -3.61 -25.56 36.10
C LEU A 4 -4.38 -24.26 36.29
N PHE A 5 -4.44 -23.42 35.25
CA PHE A 5 -5.31 -22.25 35.24
C PHE A 5 -6.77 -22.67 35.49
N THR A 6 -7.50 -21.87 36.26
CA THR A 6 -8.95 -22.01 36.43
C THR A 6 -9.67 -21.80 35.10
N GLN A 7 -10.92 -22.27 34.98
CA GLN A 7 -11.70 -22.10 33.75
C GLN A 7 -11.87 -20.62 33.39
N ALA A 8 -12.16 -19.77 34.38
CA ALA A 8 -12.28 -18.33 34.19
C ALA A 8 -10.97 -17.67 33.72
N GLU A 9 -9.81 -18.08 34.24
CA GLU A 9 -8.51 -17.60 33.77
C GLU A 9 -8.23 -18.02 32.32
N ARG A 10 -8.62 -19.22 31.91
CA ARG A 10 -8.48 -19.67 30.52
C ARG A 10 -9.34 -18.85 29.58
N GLU A 11 -10.60 -18.60 29.94
CA GLU A 11 -11.52 -17.78 29.14
C GLU A 11 -11.03 -16.33 29.03
N ALA A 12 -10.51 -15.76 30.11
CA ALA A 12 -9.91 -14.42 30.10
C ALA A 12 -8.66 -14.35 29.19
N ILE A 13 -7.77 -15.35 29.25
CA ILE A 13 -6.60 -15.44 28.36
C ILE A 13 -7.03 -15.55 26.90
N VAL A 14 -8.04 -16.38 26.60
CA VAL A 14 -8.55 -16.53 25.23
C VAL A 14 -9.17 -15.22 24.73
N ALA A 15 -9.98 -14.54 25.54
CA ALA A 15 -10.57 -13.26 25.18
C ALA A 15 -9.51 -12.18 24.92
N LEU A 16 -8.46 -12.11 25.75
CA LEU A 16 -7.32 -11.22 25.54
C LEU A 16 -6.58 -11.56 24.24
N ALA A 17 -6.30 -12.84 23.98
CA ALA A 17 -5.63 -13.26 22.76
C ALA A 17 -6.44 -12.92 21.49
N VAL A 18 -7.76 -13.15 21.52
CA VAL A 18 -8.66 -12.83 20.40
C VAL A 18 -8.71 -11.33 20.13
N THR A 19 -8.80 -10.52 21.18
CA THR A 19 -8.80 -9.05 21.04
C THR A 19 -7.48 -8.53 20.49
N GLU A 20 -6.34 -9.01 21.00
CA GLU A 20 -5.02 -8.65 20.46
C GLU A 20 -4.85 -9.05 18.99
N LEU A 21 -5.28 -10.25 18.61
CA LEU A 21 -5.24 -10.73 17.22
C LEU A 21 -6.09 -9.85 16.30
N LYS A 22 -7.29 -9.47 16.75
CA LYS A 22 -8.19 -8.59 16.00
C LYS A 22 -7.57 -7.20 15.78
N GLU A 23 -6.97 -6.63 16.82
CA GLU A 23 -6.29 -5.33 16.74
C GLU A 23 -5.07 -5.40 15.80
N ARG A 24 -4.24 -6.44 15.92
CA ARG A 24 -3.10 -6.66 15.01
C ARG A 24 -3.54 -6.79 13.56
N LYS A 25 -4.60 -7.56 13.29
CA LYS A 25 -5.17 -7.71 11.94
C LYS A 25 -5.66 -6.36 11.40
N ARG A 26 -6.39 -5.58 12.20
CA ARG A 26 -6.86 -4.24 11.79
C ARG A 26 -5.70 -3.32 11.47
N THR A 27 -4.70 -3.25 12.34
CA THR A 27 -3.49 -2.44 12.13
C THR A 27 -2.76 -2.85 10.85
N PHE A 28 -2.59 -4.16 10.62
CA PHE A 28 -1.96 -4.66 9.41
C PHE A 28 -2.73 -4.24 8.15
N ILE A 29 -4.05 -4.45 8.11
CA ILE A 29 -4.90 -4.07 6.97
C ILE A 29 -4.76 -2.58 6.66
N ILE A 30 -4.88 -1.72 7.68
CA ILE A 30 -4.75 -0.27 7.52
C ILE A 30 -3.35 0.08 6.98
N ALA A 31 -2.31 -0.57 7.50
CA ALA A 31 -0.94 -0.28 7.13
C ALA A 31 -0.59 -0.71 5.69
N VAL A 32 -1.17 -1.79 5.17
CA VAL A 32 -0.90 -2.27 3.79
C VAL A 32 -1.84 -1.68 2.74
N MET A 33 -3.00 -1.17 3.15
CA MET A 33 -4.04 -0.68 2.24
C MET A 33 -3.54 0.34 1.20
N PRO A 34 -2.73 1.36 1.54
CA PRO A 34 -2.37 2.40 0.57
C PRO A 34 -1.61 1.86 -0.65
N TRP A 35 -0.55 1.10 -0.41
CA TRP A 35 0.24 0.51 -1.51
C TRP A 35 -0.47 -0.65 -2.20
N SER A 36 -1.40 -1.34 -1.53
CA SER A 36 -2.28 -2.32 -2.17
C SER A 36 -3.25 -1.64 -3.16
N LEU A 37 -3.79 -0.47 -2.80
CA LEU A 37 -4.64 0.31 -3.68
C LEU A 37 -3.83 0.90 -4.85
N ALA A 38 -2.60 1.38 -4.59
CA ALA A 38 -1.69 1.82 -5.64
C ALA A 38 -1.43 0.73 -6.69
N LEU A 39 -1.17 -0.50 -6.24
CA LEU A 39 -0.97 -1.66 -7.12
C LEU A 39 -2.23 -1.95 -7.96
N GLY A 40 -3.41 -1.92 -7.32
CA GLY A 40 -4.68 -2.10 -8.00
C GLY A 40 -4.91 -1.05 -9.09
N LEU A 41 -4.69 0.23 -8.77
CA LEU A 41 -4.82 1.34 -9.72
C LEU A 41 -3.87 1.15 -10.91
N TYR A 42 -2.59 0.88 -10.64
CA TYR A 42 -1.55 0.67 -11.66
C TYR A 42 -1.95 -0.38 -12.69
N TRP A 43 -2.28 -1.60 -12.24
CA TRP A 43 -2.65 -2.68 -13.14
C TRP A 43 -4.02 -2.45 -13.81
N SER A 44 -4.97 -1.85 -13.09
CA SER A 44 -6.27 -1.53 -13.68
C SER A 44 -6.16 -0.48 -14.78
N LEU A 45 -5.26 0.51 -14.65
CA LEU A 45 -5.03 1.50 -15.70
C LEU A 45 -4.31 0.86 -16.88
N ALA A 46 -3.31 -0.01 -16.66
CA ALA A 46 -2.65 -0.74 -17.73
C ALA A 46 -3.66 -1.53 -18.59
N ILE A 47 -4.61 -2.22 -17.94
CA ILE A 47 -5.69 -2.94 -18.61
C ILE A 47 -6.61 -1.97 -19.36
N HIS A 48 -7.04 -0.87 -18.70
CA HIS A 48 -7.94 0.12 -19.30
C HIS A 48 -7.32 0.78 -20.53
N LEU A 49 -6.03 1.10 -20.49
CA LEU A 49 -5.24 1.64 -21.59
C LEU A 49 -5.21 0.65 -22.76
N ARG A 50 -4.86 -0.62 -22.48
CA ARG A 50 -4.76 -1.66 -23.50
C ARG A 50 -6.09 -1.92 -24.21
N LEU A 51 -7.19 -1.95 -23.45
CA LEU A 51 -8.53 -2.14 -24.01
C LEU A 51 -9.00 -0.93 -24.82
N SER A 52 -8.63 0.28 -24.42
CA SER A 52 -9.07 1.52 -25.11
C SER A 52 -8.41 1.69 -26.47
N PHE A 53 -7.14 1.27 -26.62
CA PHE A 53 -6.36 1.47 -27.85
C PHE A 53 -6.17 0.19 -28.67
N GLY A 54 -6.59 -0.98 -28.17
CA GLY A 54 -6.28 -2.28 -28.79
C GLY A 54 -4.78 -2.65 -28.74
N GLY A 55 -3.98 -1.86 -28.02
CA GLY A 55 -2.52 -1.88 -28.03
C GLY A 55 -1.95 -0.95 -26.96
N TRP A 56 -0.64 -0.73 -26.99
CA TRP A 56 0.01 0.28 -26.14
C TRP A 56 0.19 1.56 -26.97
N PRO A 57 -0.36 2.71 -26.52
CA PRO A 57 -0.16 3.98 -27.21
C PRO A 57 1.30 4.44 -27.08
N GLU A 58 1.82 5.09 -28.11
CA GLU A 58 3.23 5.52 -28.15
C GLU A 58 3.53 6.70 -27.22
N MET A 59 2.54 7.54 -26.89
CA MET A 59 2.75 8.75 -26.08
C MET A 59 1.56 9.07 -25.16
N TYR A 60 1.88 9.66 -24.00
CA TYR A 60 0.92 10.34 -23.13
C TYR A 60 0.25 11.50 -23.89
N GLY A 61 -1.09 11.59 -23.83
CA GLY A 61 -1.84 12.64 -24.52
C GLY A 61 -2.33 12.31 -25.94
N THR A 62 -2.07 11.10 -26.46
CA THR A 62 -2.86 10.56 -27.59
C THR A 62 -4.34 10.71 -27.26
N THR A 63 -5.19 11.18 -28.19
CA THR A 63 -6.61 11.49 -27.92
C THR A 63 -7.30 10.32 -27.24
N ALA A 64 -7.41 10.40 -25.91
CA ALA A 64 -7.89 9.34 -25.06
C ALA A 64 -9.36 9.59 -24.69
N PRO A 65 -10.17 8.54 -24.55
CA PRO A 65 -11.51 8.68 -24.01
C PRO A 65 -11.48 9.39 -22.64
N PRO A 66 -12.44 10.28 -22.33
CA PRO A 66 -12.46 11.03 -21.08
C PRO A 66 -12.36 10.15 -19.82
N ALA A 67 -12.95 8.95 -19.85
CA ALA A 67 -12.89 7.99 -18.76
C ALA A 67 -11.46 7.46 -18.51
N LEU A 68 -10.68 7.27 -19.57
CA LEU A 68 -9.28 6.83 -19.47
C LEU A 68 -8.40 7.93 -18.89
N LEU A 69 -8.61 9.18 -19.33
CA LEU A 69 -7.92 10.35 -18.76
C LEU A 69 -8.25 10.54 -17.28
N LEU A 70 -9.51 10.35 -16.89
CA LEU A 70 -9.91 10.39 -15.48
C LEU A 70 -9.19 9.32 -14.66
N HIS A 71 -9.15 8.08 -15.16
CA HIS A 71 -8.44 7.00 -14.48
C HIS A 71 -6.94 7.29 -14.35
N ALA A 72 -6.30 7.77 -15.42
CA ALA A 72 -4.90 8.18 -15.41
C ALA A 72 -4.63 9.27 -14.37
N ASN A 73 -5.48 10.31 -14.31
CA ASN A 73 -5.37 11.38 -13.33
C ASN A 73 -5.56 10.90 -11.89
N ILE A 74 -6.50 9.97 -11.64
CA ILE A 74 -6.69 9.39 -10.30
C ILE A 74 -5.43 8.65 -9.88
N GLN A 75 -4.91 7.76 -10.74
CA GLN A 75 -3.69 7.03 -10.46
C GLN A 75 -2.51 7.97 -10.21
N TYR A 76 -2.28 8.94 -11.10
CA TYR A 76 -1.17 9.88 -11.02
C TYR A 76 -1.20 10.66 -9.70
N ASN A 77 -2.33 11.28 -9.37
CA ASN A 77 -2.47 12.04 -8.13
C ASN A 77 -2.28 11.15 -6.90
N TYR A 78 -2.88 9.96 -6.91
CA TYR A 78 -2.75 9.01 -5.80
C TYR A 78 -1.29 8.59 -5.58
N LEU A 79 -0.60 8.17 -6.63
CA LEU A 79 0.80 7.76 -6.58
C LEU A 79 1.72 8.91 -6.19
N MET A 80 1.49 10.12 -6.72
CA MET A 80 2.27 11.31 -6.37
C MET A 80 2.19 11.60 -4.87
N PHE A 81 0.98 11.73 -4.30
CA PHE A 81 0.83 12.01 -2.87
C PHE A 81 1.36 10.87 -2.00
N LEU A 82 1.07 9.61 -2.36
CA LEU A 82 1.55 8.45 -1.61
C LEU A 82 3.08 8.34 -1.62
N SER A 83 3.71 8.63 -2.75
CA SER A 83 5.17 8.62 -2.90
C SER A 83 5.81 9.74 -2.08
N LEU A 84 5.26 10.95 -2.10
CA LEU A 84 5.74 12.06 -1.27
C LEU A 84 5.66 11.73 0.23
N LEU A 85 4.53 11.18 0.68
CA LEU A 85 4.37 10.72 2.06
C LEU A 85 5.36 9.60 2.41
N THR A 86 5.58 8.66 1.52
CA THR A 86 6.47 7.52 1.75
C THR A 86 7.94 7.94 1.75
N LEU A 87 8.34 8.87 0.89
CA LEU A 87 9.73 9.29 0.76
C LEU A 87 10.15 10.30 1.82
N PHE A 88 9.28 11.26 2.17
CA PHE A 88 9.63 12.36 3.07
C PHE A 88 9.09 12.18 4.49
N VAL A 89 7.83 11.73 4.62
CA VAL A 89 7.17 11.66 5.94
C VAL A 89 7.47 10.35 6.66
N CYS A 90 7.42 9.22 5.96
CA CYS A 90 7.58 7.91 6.58
C CYS A 90 8.98 7.69 7.22
N PRO A 91 10.11 8.12 6.63
CA PRO A 91 11.42 7.94 7.26
C PRO A 91 11.54 8.76 8.55
N VAL A 92 11.05 10.00 8.54
CA VAL A 92 11.02 10.85 9.75
C VAL A 92 10.14 10.22 10.82
N MET A 93 8.93 9.77 10.46
CA MET A 93 8.04 9.07 11.40
C MET A 93 8.66 7.78 11.94
N PHE A 94 9.34 7.01 11.10
CA PHE A 94 10.02 5.78 11.50
C PHE A 94 11.10 6.07 12.54
N LEU A 95 11.95 7.07 12.30
CA LEU A 95 12.98 7.52 13.25
C LEU A 95 12.34 7.99 14.58
N LEU A 96 11.30 8.82 14.51
CA LEU A 96 10.57 9.27 15.71
C LEU A 96 9.99 8.10 16.52
N CYS A 97 9.44 7.08 15.83
CA CYS A 97 8.92 5.88 16.48
C CYS A 97 10.02 5.07 17.19
N LEU A 98 11.24 5.03 16.64
CA LEU A 98 12.37 4.34 17.27
C LEU A 98 12.91 5.10 18.49
N LEU A 99 12.99 6.43 18.41
CA LEU A 99 13.53 7.30 19.46
C LEU A 99 12.57 7.46 20.65
N ILE A 100 11.26 7.57 20.39
CA ILE A 100 10.26 7.85 21.43
C ILE A 100 9.59 6.55 21.87
N LYS A 101 9.89 6.07 23.10
CA LYS A 101 9.37 4.81 23.67
C LYS A 101 7.84 4.65 23.51
N ARG A 102 7.07 5.73 23.66
CA ARG A 102 5.60 5.72 23.55
C ARG A 102 5.09 5.49 22.11
N LEU A 103 5.89 5.85 21.10
CA LEU A 103 5.53 5.76 19.68
C LEU A 103 5.98 4.46 19.03
N LYS A 104 6.80 3.64 19.70
CA LYS A 104 7.29 2.36 19.17
C LYS A 104 6.19 1.44 18.62
N LYS A 105 4.99 1.47 19.22
CA LYS A 105 3.83 0.70 18.74
C LYS A 105 3.33 1.13 17.35
N LEU A 106 3.64 2.34 16.91
CA LEU A 106 3.24 2.89 15.62
C LEU A 106 4.25 2.60 14.51
N VAL A 107 5.42 2.02 14.82
CA VAL A 107 6.50 1.78 13.85
C VAL A 107 6.04 0.97 12.63
N ILE A 108 5.04 0.10 12.81
CA ILE A 108 4.48 -0.73 11.74
C ILE A 108 3.93 0.10 10.58
N TYR A 109 3.32 1.26 10.84
CA TYR A 109 2.71 2.08 9.78
C TYR A 109 3.77 2.60 8.79
N PRO A 110 4.78 3.40 9.19
CA PRO A 110 5.81 3.85 8.26
C PRO A 110 6.64 2.69 7.70
N SER A 111 6.84 1.61 8.46
CA SER A 111 7.55 0.41 7.95
C SER A 111 6.83 -0.22 6.76
N MET A 112 5.51 -0.42 6.87
CA MET A 112 4.71 -1.01 5.80
C MET A 112 4.57 -0.06 4.61
N GLN A 113 4.58 1.25 4.83
CA GLN A 113 4.60 2.21 3.72
C GLN A 113 5.93 2.16 2.95
N ILE A 114 7.07 2.15 3.65
CA ILE A 114 8.39 2.02 3.00
C ILE A 114 8.49 0.69 2.25
N LEU A 115 8.13 -0.42 2.91
CA LEU A 115 8.15 -1.74 2.28
C LEU A 115 7.19 -1.82 1.08
N GLY A 116 5.98 -1.28 1.22
CA GLY A 116 4.97 -1.24 0.16
C GLY A 116 5.45 -0.44 -1.05
N GLY A 117 6.10 0.70 -0.83
CA GLY A 117 6.72 1.49 -1.90
C GLY A 117 7.83 0.73 -2.62
N LEU A 118 8.71 0.04 -1.88
CA LEU A 118 9.75 -0.81 -2.49
C LEU A 118 9.16 -1.95 -3.32
N LEU A 119 8.14 -2.64 -2.81
CA LEU A 119 7.44 -3.69 -3.55
C LEU A 119 6.73 -3.14 -4.80
N PHE A 120 6.14 -1.94 -4.70
CA PHE A 120 5.53 -1.26 -5.83
C PHE A 120 6.56 -0.85 -6.90
N LEU A 121 7.76 -0.43 -6.52
CA LEU A 121 8.83 -0.16 -7.48
C LEU A 121 9.33 -1.47 -8.12
N LEU A 122 9.49 -2.53 -7.32
CA LEU A 122 9.95 -3.82 -7.81
C LEU A 122 8.96 -4.42 -8.83
N GLN A 123 7.65 -4.31 -8.58
CA GLN A 123 6.67 -4.87 -9.50
C GLN A 123 6.62 -4.14 -10.85
N MET A 124 7.03 -2.86 -10.92
CA MET A 124 7.08 -2.13 -12.19
C MET A 124 8.05 -2.78 -13.20
N LEU A 125 9.00 -3.58 -12.72
CA LEU A 125 9.89 -4.36 -13.59
C LEU A 125 9.17 -5.47 -14.37
N PHE A 126 7.95 -5.84 -13.96
CA PHE A 126 7.12 -6.83 -14.66
C PHE A 126 6.05 -6.18 -15.53
N ALA A 127 5.97 -4.85 -15.55
CA ALA A 127 5.01 -4.13 -16.38
C ALA A 127 5.40 -4.21 -17.86
N PRO A 128 4.43 -4.29 -18.79
CA PRO A 128 4.72 -4.23 -20.21
C PRO A 128 5.45 -2.95 -20.59
N ASP A 129 6.51 -3.04 -21.40
CA ASP A 129 7.33 -1.88 -21.81
C ASP A 129 6.47 -0.74 -22.34
N GLY A 130 5.51 -1.03 -23.24
CA GLY A 130 4.61 0.00 -23.78
C GLY A 130 3.68 0.67 -22.76
N TYR A 131 3.39 0.05 -21.61
CA TYR A 131 2.68 0.73 -20.51
C TYR A 131 3.64 1.62 -19.71
N THR A 132 4.82 1.09 -19.41
CA THR A 132 5.88 1.81 -18.69
C THR A 132 6.31 3.05 -19.46
N ASP A 133 6.58 2.92 -20.76
CA ASP A 133 6.97 4.02 -21.65
C ASP A 133 5.90 5.11 -21.68
N TRP A 134 4.63 4.73 -21.84
CA TRP A 134 3.50 5.67 -21.80
C TRP A 134 3.38 6.38 -20.45
N LEU A 135 3.66 5.69 -19.34
CA LEU A 135 3.59 6.28 -18.00
C LEU A 135 4.68 7.32 -17.77
N TRP A 136 5.83 7.19 -18.44
CA TRP A 136 7.00 8.06 -18.29
C TRP A 136 7.20 9.08 -19.43
N SER A 137 6.42 8.99 -20.52
CA SER A 137 6.41 9.95 -21.63
C SER A 137 5.69 11.24 -21.26
#